data_AF-A0AAV6AB29-F1
#
_entry.id   AF-A0AAV6AB29-F1
#
_cell.length_a   1.000
_cell.length_b   1.000
_cell.length_c   1.000
_cell.angle_alpha   90.00
_cell.angle_beta   90.00
_cell.angle_gamma   90.00
#
_symmetry.space_group_name_H-M   'P 1'
#
loop_
_entity.id
_entity.type
_entity.pdbx_description
1 polymer ?
#
loop_
_entity_poly.entity_id
_entity_poly.type
_entity_poly.pdbx_seq_one_letter_code
_entity_poly.pdbx_strand_id
1 'polypeptide(L)'
;APLFRHVYGATNAIADPGRVLQMWSKEFAAMHAENGCFVLTCHPFVSGRASRIALLEELVAYMRRFRGVWFTTCEEVARWHAEGKTAATARGGRAPRRLAATKKRRR
;
A
#
# COMPACT_ATOMS: atom_id res chain seq x y z
N ALA A 1 5.62 -21.54 12.44
CA ALA A 1 6.89 -21.32 13.17
C ALA A 1 7.55 -20.06 12.60
N PRO A 2 8.34 -19.29 13.37
CA PRO A 2 9.02 -18.13 12.81
C PRO A 2 9.96 -18.57 11.66
N LEU A 3 10.18 -17.69 10.67
CA LEU A 3 10.93 -17.98 9.43
C LEU A 3 12.33 -18.58 9.66
N PHE A 4 12.93 -18.41 10.84
CA PHE A 4 14.24 -18.94 11.21
C PHE A 4 14.20 -20.32 11.89
N ARG A 5 13.03 -20.81 12.29
CA ARG A 5 12.89 -22.14 12.89
C ARG A 5 12.66 -23.15 11.78
N HIS A 6 13.67 -23.97 11.51
CA HIS A 6 13.56 -25.10 10.60
C HIS A 6 12.60 -26.14 11.22
N VAL A 7 11.50 -26.40 10.51
CA VAL A 7 10.56 -27.48 10.84
C VAL A 7 10.70 -28.51 9.75
N TYR A 8 11.07 -29.74 10.11
CA TYR A 8 11.19 -30.83 9.15
C TYR A 8 9.86 -31.01 8.40
N GLY A 9 9.91 -30.96 7.07
CA GLY A 9 8.75 -31.05 6.18
C GLY A 9 8.09 -29.72 5.82
N ALA A 10 8.43 -28.60 6.48
CA ALA A 10 7.97 -27.27 6.09
C ALA A 10 9.00 -26.59 5.18
N THR A 11 8.62 -26.28 3.95
CA THR A 11 9.41 -25.38 3.12
C THR A 11 9.18 -23.95 3.62
N ASN A 12 10.13 -23.39 4.37
CA ASN A 12 10.23 -21.94 4.61
C ASN A 12 10.61 -21.19 3.31
N ALA A 13 10.14 -21.67 2.16
CA ALA A 13 10.49 -21.18 0.85
C ALA A 13 9.72 -19.88 0.61
N ILE A 14 10.44 -18.87 0.14
CA ILE A 14 9.85 -17.63 -0.31
C ILE A 14 9.01 -17.96 -1.55
N ALA A 15 7.69 -17.75 -1.47
CA ALA A 15 6.74 -18.10 -2.53
C ALA A 15 7.10 -17.47 -3.87
N ASP A 16 6.82 -18.15 -4.98
CA ASP A 16 7.01 -17.66 -6.34
C ASP A 16 6.39 -16.26 -6.55
N PRO A 17 7.07 -15.30 -7.24
CA PRO A 17 6.51 -13.99 -7.53
C PRO A 17 5.15 -14.03 -8.22
N GLY A 18 5.00 -14.81 -9.29
CA GLY A 18 3.73 -14.90 -10.01
C GLY A 18 2.57 -15.33 -9.11
N ARG A 19 2.80 -16.32 -8.25
CA ARG A 19 1.81 -16.76 -7.25
C ARG A 19 1.44 -15.64 -6.26
N VAL A 20 2.42 -14.87 -5.79
CA VAL A 20 2.19 -13.75 -4.87
C VAL A 20 1.38 -12.64 -5.54
N LEU A 21 1.69 -12.29 -6.79
CA LEU A 21 0.95 -11.29 -7.56
C LEU A 21 -0.53 -11.67 -7.69
N GLN A 22 -0.80 -12.94 -8.03
CA GLN A 22 -2.16 -13.46 -8.16
C GLN A 22 -2.93 -13.40 -6.85
N MET A 23 -2.29 -13.76 -5.74
CA MET A 23 -2.92 -13.73 -4.42
C MET A 23 -3.28 -12.29 -4.01
N TRP A 24 -2.33 -11.36 -4.10
CA TRP A 24 -2.56 -9.97 -3.75
C TRP A 24 -3.56 -9.26 -4.66
N SER A 25 -3.59 -9.60 -5.95
CA SER A 25 -4.56 -9.04 -6.90
C SER A 25 -5.99 -9.48 -6.57
N LYS A 26 -6.17 -10.74 -6.15
CA LYS A 26 -7.48 -11.27 -5.71
C LYS A 26 -7.93 -10.63 -4.39
N GLU A 27 -7.02 -10.53 -3.43
CA GLU A 27 -7.28 -9.88 -2.14
C GLU A 27 -7.73 -8.41 -2.35
N PHE A 28 -6.98 -7.67 -3.16
CA PHE A 28 -7.35 -6.30 -3.50
C PHE A 28 -8.73 -6.22 -4.17
N ALA A 29 -9.04 -7.11 -5.12
CA ALA A 29 -10.33 -7.10 -5.81
C ALA A 29 -11.49 -7.39 -4.85
N ALA A 30 -11.32 -8.33 -3.91
CA ALA A 30 -12.31 -8.59 -2.86
C ALA A 30 -12.48 -7.37 -1.94
N MET A 31 -11.39 -6.77 -1.46
CA MET A 31 -11.46 -5.58 -0.61
C MET A 31 -12.08 -4.38 -1.34
N HIS A 32 -11.83 -4.22 -2.64
CA HIS A 32 -12.44 -3.17 -3.46
C HIS A 32 -13.95 -3.35 -3.58
N ALA A 33 -14.43 -4.59 -3.77
CA ALA A 33 -15.86 -4.89 -3.82
C ALA A 33 -16.59 -4.53 -2.51
N GLU A 34 -15.90 -4.67 -1.37
CA GLU A 34 -16.43 -4.32 -0.05
C GLU A 34 -16.22 -2.84 0.33
N ASN A 35 -15.72 -2.00 -0.58
CA ASN A 35 -15.28 -0.62 -0.28
C ASN A 35 -14.33 -0.53 0.93
N GLY A 36 -13.51 -1.56 1.11
CA GLY A 36 -12.59 -1.72 2.23
C GLY A 36 -11.21 -1.12 1.99
N CYS A 37 -10.29 -1.39 2.94
CA CYS A 37 -8.90 -0.97 2.87
C CYS A 37 -7.98 -2.15 2.57
N PHE A 38 -7.15 -2.02 1.53
CA PHE A 38 -6.09 -2.98 1.25
C PHE A 38 -4.75 -2.45 1.80
N VAL A 39 -4.16 -3.17 2.76
CA VAL A 39 -2.88 -2.79 3.41
C VAL A 39 -1.85 -3.87 3.15
N LEU A 40 -0.77 -3.51 2.45
CA LEU A 40 0.31 -4.43 2.12
C LEU A 40 1.55 -4.18 3.00
N THR A 41 1.99 -5.21 3.72
CA THR A 41 3.23 -5.17 4.49
C THR A 41 4.43 -5.57 3.62
N CYS A 42 5.38 -4.65 3.44
CA CYS A 42 6.61 -4.88 2.68
C CYS A 42 7.82 -4.94 3.61
N HIS A 43 8.59 -6.03 3.57
CA HIS A 43 9.85 -6.17 4.30
C HIS A 43 11.05 -6.13 3.35
N PRO A 44 12.04 -5.23 3.53
CA PRO A 44 13.12 -5.02 2.55
C PRO A 44 13.87 -6.29 2.14
N PHE A 45 14.17 -7.17 3.10
CA PHE A 45 14.82 -8.47 2.84
C PHE A 45 14.07 -9.34 1.80
N VAL A 46 12.74 -9.23 1.73
CA VAL A 46 11.91 -10.04 0.85
C VAL A 46 11.43 -9.21 -0.34
N SER A 47 10.66 -8.15 -0.09
CA SER A 47 10.01 -7.34 -1.12
C SER A 47 10.97 -6.41 -1.86
N GLY A 48 12.18 -6.17 -1.35
CA GLY A 48 13.19 -5.33 -1.99
C GLY A 48 13.97 -6.01 -3.11
N ARG A 49 13.81 -7.33 -3.31
CA ARG A 49 14.46 -8.05 -4.43
C ARG A 49 13.90 -7.56 -5.76
N ALA A 50 14.75 -7.48 -6.80
CA ALA A 50 14.37 -6.94 -8.11
C ALA A 50 13.09 -7.58 -8.70
N SER A 51 12.95 -8.91 -8.61
CA SER A 51 11.74 -9.61 -9.07
C SER A 51 10.47 -9.25 -8.28
N ARG A 52 10.61 -8.83 -7.02
CA ARG A 52 9.49 -8.39 -6.18
C ARG A 52 9.14 -6.92 -6.42
N ILE A 53 10.12 -6.09 -6.74
CA ILE A 53 9.88 -4.71 -7.16
C ILE A 53 9.09 -4.70 -8.48
N ALA A 54 9.52 -5.47 -9.50
CA ALA A 54 8.78 -5.60 -10.75
C ALA A 54 7.33 -6.07 -10.53
N LEU A 55 7.14 -7.07 -9.65
CA LEU A 55 5.81 -7.52 -9.24
C LEU A 55 4.98 -6.42 -8.58
N LEU A 56 5.56 -5.63 -7.68
CA LEU A 56 4.86 -4.52 -7.02
C LEU A 56 4.42 -3.46 -8.02
N GLU A 57 5.25 -3.18 -9.03
CA GLU A 57 4.88 -2.29 -10.14
C GLU A 57 3.67 -2.82 -10.91
N GLU A 58 3.67 -4.11 -11.24
CA GLU A 58 2.53 -4.78 -11.89
C GLU A 58 1.25 -4.74 -11.04
N LEU A 59 1.37 -4.99 -9.73
CA LEU A 59 0.24 -4.92 -8.79
C LEU A 59 -0.36 -3.51 -8.73
N VAL A 60 0.48 -2.48 -8.61
CA VAL A 60 0.03 -1.09 -8.59
C VAL A 60 -0.63 -0.71 -9.93
N ALA A 61 -0.06 -1.16 -11.05
CA ALA A 61 -0.65 -0.95 -12.37
C ALA A 61 -2.01 -1.62 -12.52
N TYR A 62 -2.19 -2.81 -11.95
CA TYR A 62 -3.49 -3.50 -11.89
C TYR A 62 -4.51 -2.71 -11.05
N MET A 63 -4.16 -2.31 -9.83
CA MET A 63 -5.03 -1.56 -8.92
C MET A 63 -5.51 -0.23 -9.51
N ARG A 64 -4.64 0.46 -10.26
CA ARG A 64 -4.96 1.74 -10.94
C ARG A 64 -6.06 1.64 -11.99
N ARG A 65 -6.41 0.44 -12.46
CA ARG A 65 -7.50 0.22 -13.43
C ARG A 65 -8.88 0.37 -12.78
N PHE A 66 -8.96 0.27 -11.46
CA PHE A 66 -10.21 0.36 -10.72
C PHE A 66 -10.54 1.82 -10.39
N ARG A 67 -11.80 2.19 -10.53
CA ARG A 67 -12.28 3.52 -10.13
C ARG A 67 -12.46 3.58 -8.61
N GLY A 68 -12.30 4.78 -8.04
CA GLY A 68 -12.51 5.01 -6.60
C GLY A 68 -11.37 4.56 -5.68
N VAL A 69 -10.24 4.09 -6.22
CA VAL A 69 -9.08 3.70 -5.40
C VAL A 69 -8.33 4.94 -4.90
N TRP A 70 -8.17 5.04 -3.59
CA TRP A 70 -7.37 6.08 -2.94
C TRP A 70 -6.02 5.51 -2.50
N PHE A 71 -4.96 5.81 -3.27
CA PHE A 71 -3.59 5.53 -2.84
C PHE A 71 -3.15 6.60 -1.84
N THR A 72 -2.88 6.17 -0.61
CA THR A 72 -2.65 7.07 0.53
C THR A 72 -1.75 6.43 1.56
N THR A 73 -1.24 7.25 2.46
CA THR A 73 -0.52 6.81 3.66
C THR A 73 -1.47 6.63 4.85
N CYS A 74 -1.05 5.85 5.86
CA CYS A 74 -1.80 5.72 7.11
C CYS A 74 -1.96 7.06 7.84
N GLU A 75 -0.98 7.96 7.73
CA GLU A 75 -1.04 9.31 8.30
C GLU A 75 -2.18 10.12 7.66
N GLU A 76 -2.27 10.09 6.33
CA GLU A 76 -3.33 10.79 5.59
C GLU A 76 -4.71 10.23 5.92
N VAL A 77 -4.85 8.92 6.11
CA VAL A 77 -6.11 8.29 6.56
C VAL A 77 -6.46 8.74 7.98
N ALA A 78 -5.50 8.73 8.91
CA ALA A 78 -5.72 9.17 10.28
C ALA A 78 -6.14 10.64 10.34
N ARG A 79 -5.48 11.52 9.57
CA ARG A 79 -5.85 12.93 9.45
C ARG A 79 -7.23 13.10 8.85
N TRP A 80 -7.54 12.39 7.77
CA TRP A 80 -8.86 12.43 7.13
C TRP A 80 -9.98 12.05 8.10
N HIS A 81 -9.77 11.01 8.91
CA HIS A 81 -10.70 10.57 9.94
C HIS A 81 -10.85 11.62 11.05
N ALA A 82 -9.75 12.21 11.53
CA ALA A 82 -9.77 13.25 12.56
C ALA A 82 -10.48 14.54 12.11
N GLU A 83 -10.45 14.86 10.81
CA GLU A 83 -11.14 16.01 10.24
C GLU A 83 -12.67 15.80 10.06
N GLY A 84 -13.20 14.62 10.42
CA GLY A 84 -14.64 14.32 10.36
C GLY A 84 -15.20 14.23 8.94
N LYS A 85 -14.34 14.08 7.93
CA LYS A 85 -14.78 13.86 6.55
C LYS A 85 -15.28 12.42 6.45
N THR A 86 -16.57 12.22 6.18
CA THR A 86 -17.11 10.93 5.71
C THR A 86 -16.75 10.76 4.23
N ALA A 87 -16.60 9.51 3.78
CA ALA A 87 -16.11 9.17 2.43
C ALA A 87 -17.14 9.49 1.34
N ALA A 88 -17.40 10.77 1.13
CA ALA A 88 -17.97 11.29 -0.09
C ALA A 88 -16.92 12.19 -0.73
N THR A 89 -16.42 11.77 -1.90
CA THR A 89 -15.60 12.56 -2.83
C THR A 89 -14.08 12.42 -2.70
N ALA A 90 -13.55 11.23 -3.00
CA ALA A 90 -12.19 11.12 -3.54
C ALA A 90 -12.16 11.63 -4.99
N ARG A 91 -12.23 12.95 -5.18
CA ARG A 91 -11.85 13.57 -6.46
C ARG A 91 -10.35 13.81 -6.43
N GLY A 92 -9.66 13.18 -7.38
CA GLY A 92 -8.21 13.16 -7.49
C GLY A 92 -7.56 14.54 -7.41
N GLY A 93 -6.46 14.60 -6.67
CA GLY A 93 -5.63 15.80 -6.57
C GLY A 93 -4.56 15.60 -5.50
N ARG A 94 -3.32 15.45 -5.95
CA ARG A 94 -2.13 15.46 -5.09
C ARG A 94 -2.17 16.67 -4.16
N ALA A 95 -2.14 16.44 -2.84
CA ALA A 95 -2.10 17.53 -1.86
C ALA A 95 -0.85 18.41 -2.11
N PRO A 96 -0.96 19.75 -2.04
CA PRO A 96 0.18 20.62 -2.26
C PRO A 96 1.16 20.46 -1.09
N ARG A 97 2.45 20.24 -1.43
CA ARG A 97 3.56 20.33 -0.47
C ARG A 97 3.50 21.71 0.20
N ARG A 98 3.30 21.77 1.52
CA ARG A 98 3.45 23.00 2.30
C ARG A 98 4.87 23.54 2.08
N LEU A 99 4.98 24.70 1.45
CA LEU A 99 6.22 25.47 1.43
C LEU A 99 6.42 26.05 2.84
N ALA A 100 7.57 25.78 3.44
CA ALA A 100 7.90 26.23 4.79
C ALA A 100 7.84 27.76 4.89
N ALA A 101 7.08 28.27 5.87
CA ALA A 101 7.03 29.69 6.17
C ALA A 101 8.36 30.13 6.81
N THR A 102 9.15 30.89 6.08
CA THR A 102 10.33 31.60 6.60
C THR A 102 9.86 32.74 7.49
N LYS A 103 10.02 32.57 8.80
CA LYS A 103 9.67 33.57 9.82
C LYS A 103 10.70 34.72 9.78
N LYS A 104 10.47 35.73 8.95
CA LYS A 104 11.22 37.00 8.97
C LYS A 104 10.59 37.91 10.04
N ARG A 105 11.04 37.81 11.30
CA ARG A 105 10.74 38.86 12.29
C ARG A 105 11.78 39.97 12.14
N ARG A 106 11.29 41.12 11.71
CA ARG A 106 11.99 42.40 11.65
C ARG A 106 12.37 42.86 13.06
N ARG A 107 13.42 43.68 13.07
CA ARG A 107 14.02 44.42 14.20
C ARG A 107 12.98 45.08 15.09
#